data_AF-A0A535BT01-F1
#
_entry.id   AF-A0A535BT01-F1
#
_cell.length_a   1.000
_cell.length_b   1.000
_cell.length_c   1.000
_cell.angle_alpha   90.00
_cell.angle_beta   90.00
_cell.angle_gamma   90.00
#
_symmetry.space_group_name_H-M   'P 1'
#
loop_
_entity.id
_entity.type
_entity.pdbx_description
1 polymer ?
#
loop_
_entity_poly.entity_id
_entity_poly.type
_entity_poly.pdbx_seq_one_letter_code
_entity_poly.pdbx_strand_id
1 'polypeptide(L)'
;MSIGEDALDMLKKTSRTFFIPISRLPAGLQDAVMSGYLCLRAIDEVEDHPGLDNRTKAMLLHSISHTLQTTFTAGDFTTALGRYQQELPEVTLRVGEWALLAPPYVAPRVWEATATMADRMAQWADNGWVIRTEADLDRYTFGVAGSVGLLLSDLWAWYNGTQSNRFHAVGFGRGLQAVNILRNHPEDVARGVEFFPPGWREEDMHAYALSPWRR
;
A
#
# COMPACT_ATOMS: atom_id res chain seq x y z
N MET A 1 19.38 1.40 -19.24
CA MET A 1 18.91 0.62 -18.08
C MET A 1 17.56 0.05 -18.47
N SER A 2 17.35 -1.26 -18.30
CA SER A 2 16.02 -1.85 -18.52
C SER A 2 15.04 -1.38 -17.43
N ILE A 3 13.74 -1.40 -17.71
CA ILE A 3 12.72 -1.04 -16.71
C ILE A 3 12.81 -1.91 -15.44
N GLY A 4 13.25 -3.16 -15.56
CA GLY A 4 13.46 -4.06 -14.42
C GLY A 4 14.68 -3.68 -13.56
N GLU A 5 15.79 -3.28 -14.17
CA GLU A 5 16.96 -2.78 -13.44
C GLU A 5 16.65 -1.50 -12.67
N ASP A 6 15.89 -0.60 -13.29
CA ASP A 6 15.48 0.67 -12.69
C ASP A 6 14.46 0.46 -11.57
N ALA A 7 13.50 -0.46 -11.73
CA ALA A 7 12.58 -0.86 -10.68
C ALA A 7 13.31 -1.48 -9.47
N LEU A 8 14.37 -2.27 -9.68
CA LEU A 8 15.18 -2.82 -8.59
C LEU A 8 15.94 -1.72 -7.83
N ASP A 9 16.44 -0.70 -8.52
CA ASP A 9 17.07 0.45 -7.88
C ASP A 9 16.06 1.28 -7.09
N MET A 10 14.87 1.52 -7.65
CA MET A 10 13.77 2.20 -6.95
C MET A 10 13.35 1.43 -5.69
N LEU A 11 13.17 0.10 -5.80
CA LEU A 11 12.86 -0.78 -4.68
C LEU A 11 13.91 -0.66 -3.56
N LYS A 12 15.20 -0.64 -3.93
CA LYS A 12 16.30 -0.51 -2.98
C LYS A 12 16.32 0.85 -2.29
N LYS A 13 15.97 1.92 -3.02
CA LYS A 13 15.84 3.29 -2.50
C LYS A 13 14.69 3.42 -1.51
N THR A 14 13.55 2.78 -1.78
CA THR A 14 12.34 2.94 -0.96
C THR A 14 12.23 1.95 0.20
N SER A 15 12.87 0.77 0.16
CA SER A 15 12.94 -0.12 1.34
C SER A 15 14.09 -1.11 1.33
N ARG A 16 15.01 -0.94 2.29
CA ARG A 16 16.09 -1.92 2.54
C ARG A 16 15.55 -3.27 3.03
N THR A 17 14.47 -3.27 3.80
CA THR A 17 13.90 -4.47 4.42
C THR A 17 13.21 -5.36 3.39
N PHE A 18 12.39 -4.77 2.50
CA PHE A 18 11.67 -5.53 1.47
C PHE A 18 12.52 -5.78 0.22
N PHE A 19 13.55 -4.98 -0.04
CA PHE A 19 14.48 -5.20 -1.14
C PHE A 19 15.10 -6.60 -1.12
N ILE A 20 15.65 -7.03 0.03
CA ILE A 20 16.37 -8.31 0.15
C ILE A 20 15.52 -9.53 -0.24
N PRO A 21 14.31 -9.73 0.32
CA PRO A 21 13.49 -10.88 -0.06
C PRO A 21 12.97 -10.77 -1.50
N ILE A 22 12.56 -9.59 -1.97
CA ILE A 22 12.01 -9.42 -3.32
C ILE A 22 13.08 -9.63 -4.40
N SER A 23 14.31 -9.13 -4.17
CA SER A 23 15.42 -9.27 -5.11
C SER A 23 15.91 -10.72 -5.29
N ARG A 24 15.47 -11.64 -4.43
CA ARG A 24 15.82 -13.07 -4.46
C ARG A 24 14.70 -13.97 -4.99
N LEU A 25 13.54 -13.40 -5.31
CA LEU A 25 12.45 -14.14 -5.95
C LEU A 25 12.86 -14.59 -7.37
N PRO A 26 12.32 -15.72 -7.85
CA PRO A 26 12.54 -16.15 -9.22
C PRO A 26 11.94 -15.16 -10.23
N ALA A 27 12.46 -15.17 -11.46
CA ALA A 27 12.00 -14.32 -12.55
C ALA A 27 10.47 -14.46 -12.78
N GLY A 28 9.82 -13.38 -13.20
CA GLY A 28 8.36 -13.30 -13.32
C GLY A 28 7.65 -13.09 -11.98
N LEU A 29 7.95 -13.88 -10.95
CA LEU A 29 7.43 -13.64 -9.60
C LEU A 29 8.05 -12.40 -8.96
N GLN A 30 9.36 -12.22 -9.16
CA GLN A 30 10.06 -11.00 -8.78
C GLN A 30 9.40 -9.78 -9.39
N ASP A 31 9.12 -9.80 -10.69
CA ASP A 31 8.51 -8.67 -11.40
C ASP A 31 7.10 -8.38 -10.87
N ALA A 32 6.29 -9.42 -10.63
CA ALA A 32 4.94 -9.28 -10.09
C ALA A 32 4.94 -8.69 -8.66
N VAL A 33 5.81 -9.21 -7.78
CA VAL A 33 5.89 -8.74 -6.39
C VAL A 33 6.53 -7.35 -6.32
N MET A 34 7.54 -7.07 -7.14
CA MET A 34 8.17 -5.75 -7.24
C MET A 34 7.21 -4.70 -7.79
N SER A 35 6.43 -5.05 -8.83
CA SER A 35 5.35 -4.21 -9.36
C SER A 35 4.33 -3.88 -8.28
N GLY A 36 3.82 -4.88 -7.57
CA GLY A 36 2.90 -4.68 -6.45
C GLY A 36 3.51 -3.80 -5.36
N TYR A 37 4.72 -4.11 -4.93
CA TYR A 37 5.41 -3.33 -3.89
C TYR A 37 5.56 -1.85 -4.27
N LEU A 38 6.06 -1.55 -5.48
CA LEU A 38 6.29 -0.17 -5.92
C LEU A 38 4.98 0.60 -6.13
N CYS A 39 3.94 -0.07 -6.65
CA CYS A 39 2.60 0.52 -6.74
C CYS A 39 2.02 0.86 -5.37
N LEU A 40 2.14 -0.05 -4.40
CA LEU A 40 1.65 0.18 -3.05
C LEU A 40 2.48 1.26 -2.32
N ARG A 41 3.80 1.29 -2.54
CA ARG A 41 4.65 2.37 -2.01
C ARG A 41 4.31 3.73 -2.62
N ALA A 42 3.98 3.78 -3.92
CA ALA A 42 3.58 5.00 -4.59
C ALA A 42 2.35 5.67 -3.95
N ILE A 43 1.34 4.88 -3.57
CA ILE A 43 0.12 5.39 -2.92
C ILE A 43 0.33 5.70 -1.43
N ASP A 44 1.20 4.94 -0.75
CA ASP A 44 1.63 5.18 0.63
C ASP A 44 2.32 6.56 0.78
N GLU A 45 3.19 6.92 -0.16
CA GLU A 45 3.83 8.26 -0.20
C GLU A 45 2.81 9.40 -0.40
N VAL A 46 1.64 9.14 -1.02
CA VAL A 46 0.56 10.13 -1.11
C VAL A 46 -0.20 10.23 0.21
N GLU A 47 -0.58 9.09 0.80
CA GLU A 47 -1.27 9.01 2.10
C GLU A 47 -0.46 9.73 3.19
N ASP A 48 0.84 9.44 3.28
CA ASP A 48 1.70 9.95 4.34
C ASP A 48 2.33 11.32 4.04
N HIS A 49 2.10 11.90 2.85
CA HIS A 49 2.73 13.17 2.49
C HIS A 49 2.39 14.27 3.52
N PRO A 50 3.39 14.89 4.18
CA PRO A 50 3.14 15.84 5.28
C PRO A 50 2.62 17.19 4.78
N GLY A 51 2.93 17.55 3.53
CA GLY A 51 2.55 18.84 2.93
C GLY A 51 1.24 18.85 2.15
N LEU A 52 0.58 17.69 1.96
CA LEU A 52 -0.69 17.62 1.22
C LEU A 52 -1.87 17.63 2.18
N ASP A 53 -2.90 18.42 1.86
CA ASP A 53 -4.17 18.35 2.59
C ASP A 53 -4.93 17.07 2.24
N ASN A 54 -5.85 16.68 3.12
CA ASN A 54 -6.63 15.44 2.96
C ASN A 54 -7.43 15.41 1.65
N ARG A 55 -7.96 16.56 1.21
CA ARG A 55 -8.71 16.67 -0.05
C ARG A 55 -7.81 16.36 -1.25
N THR A 56 -6.59 16.87 -1.25
CA THR A 56 -5.60 16.60 -2.30
C THR A 56 -5.17 15.14 -2.27
N LYS A 57 -4.90 14.58 -1.08
CA LYS A 57 -4.60 13.15 -0.93
C LYS A 57 -5.70 12.28 -1.52
N ALA A 58 -6.95 12.52 -1.14
CA ALA A 58 -8.11 11.78 -1.65
C ALA A 58 -8.24 11.91 -3.18
N MET A 59 -8.12 13.12 -3.72
CA MET A 59 -8.16 13.36 -5.17
C MET A 59 -7.07 12.57 -5.92
N LEU A 60 -5.82 12.61 -5.45
CA LEU A 60 -4.71 11.91 -6.09
C LEU A 60 -4.88 10.39 -6.02
N LEU A 61 -5.24 9.87 -4.85
CA LEU A 61 -5.48 8.44 -4.62
C LEU A 61 -6.65 7.91 -5.47
N HIS A 62 -7.77 8.63 -5.53
CA HIS A 62 -8.88 8.30 -6.44
C HIS A 62 -8.45 8.36 -7.90
N SER A 63 -7.64 9.34 -8.30
CA SER A 63 -7.15 9.39 -9.68
C SER A 63 -6.29 8.17 -10.02
N ILE A 64 -5.38 7.76 -9.15
CA ILE A 64 -4.58 6.53 -9.35
C ILE A 64 -5.51 5.32 -9.43
N SER A 65 -6.47 5.21 -8.51
CA SER A 65 -7.44 4.11 -8.47
C SER A 65 -8.26 4.02 -9.75
N HIS A 66 -8.82 5.13 -10.23
CA HIS A 66 -9.64 5.15 -11.43
C HIS A 66 -8.83 4.83 -12.68
N THR A 67 -7.62 5.37 -12.83
CA THR A 67 -6.77 5.06 -13.99
C THR A 67 -6.45 3.56 -14.07
N LEU A 68 -6.10 2.93 -12.95
CA LEU A 68 -5.81 1.49 -12.87
C LEU A 68 -7.01 0.60 -13.22
N GLN A 69 -8.24 1.11 -13.13
CA GLN A 69 -9.47 0.40 -13.48
C GLN A 69 -9.88 0.56 -14.96
N THR A 70 -9.10 1.31 -15.75
CA THR A 70 -9.32 1.52 -17.18
C THR A 70 -8.27 0.80 -18.03
N THR A 71 -8.39 0.89 -19.35
CA THR A 71 -7.24 0.65 -20.22
C THR A 71 -6.32 1.87 -20.16
N PHE A 72 -5.10 1.70 -19.66
CA PHE A 72 -4.17 2.80 -19.41
C PHE A 72 -2.80 2.56 -20.05
N THR A 73 -2.05 3.65 -20.15
CA THR A 73 -0.63 3.74 -20.42
C THR A 73 0.07 4.39 -19.24
N ALA A 74 1.40 4.27 -19.14
CA ALA A 74 2.15 4.93 -18.06
C ALA A 74 1.92 6.46 -18.03
N GLY A 75 1.69 7.08 -19.19
CA GLY A 75 1.47 8.52 -19.32
C GLY A 75 0.14 9.03 -18.77
N ASP A 76 -0.87 8.16 -18.61
CA ASP A 76 -2.20 8.57 -18.13
C ASP A 76 -2.17 9.03 -16.65
N PHE A 77 -1.19 8.57 -15.87
CA PHE A 77 -0.97 9.01 -14.49
C PHE A 77 -0.36 10.41 -14.41
N THR A 78 0.41 10.82 -15.43
CA THR A 78 1.13 12.10 -15.45
C THR A 78 0.18 13.30 -15.39
N THR A 79 -1.02 13.19 -15.97
CA THR A 79 -1.99 14.30 -15.98
C THR A 79 -2.42 14.70 -14.57
N ALA A 80 -2.70 13.72 -13.71
CA ALA A 80 -3.13 13.98 -12.33
C ALA A 80 -1.96 14.30 -11.39
N LEU A 81 -0.85 13.57 -11.54
CA LEU A 81 0.31 13.70 -10.66
C LEU A 81 1.22 14.88 -11.03
N GLY A 82 1.20 15.32 -12.29
CA GLY A 82 2.15 16.30 -12.83
C GLY A 82 2.09 17.67 -12.17
N ARG A 83 0.93 18.08 -11.64
CA ARG A 83 0.80 19.31 -10.85
C ARG A 83 1.63 19.27 -9.56
N TYR A 84 1.90 18.07 -9.05
CA TYR A 84 2.57 17.79 -7.79
C TYR A 84 3.98 17.22 -8.02
N GLN A 85 4.56 17.41 -9.22
CA GLN A 85 5.86 16.83 -9.59
C GLN A 85 7.02 17.27 -8.66
N GLN A 86 6.93 18.45 -8.06
CA GLN A 86 7.95 18.95 -7.12
C GLN A 86 7.74 18.46 -5.68
N GLU A 87 6.58 17.89 -5.39
CA GLU A 87 6.17 17.46 -4.05
C GLU A 87 6.23 15.93 -3.92
N LEU A 88 5.73 15.21 -4.93
CA LEU A 88 5.67 13.76 -4.91
C LEU A 88 7.02 13.12 -5.27
N PRO A 89 7.41 12.04 -4.58
CA PRO A 89 8.64 11.33 -4.89
C PRO A 89 8.54 10.59 -6.22
N GLU A 90 9.70 10.25 -6.78
CA GLU A 90 9.83 9.56 -8.06
C GLU A 90 9.01 8.26 -8.13
N VAL A 91 8.96 7.47 -7.04
CA VAL A 91 8.18 6.23 -6.98
C VAL A 91 6.69 6.47 -7.26
N THR A 92 6.12 7.59 -6.77
CA THR A 92 4.72 7.96 -7.01
C THR A 92 4.52 8.47 -8.42
N LEU A 93 5.40 9.37 -8.89
CA LEU A 93 5.32 9.95 -10.23
C LEU A 93 5.38 8.91 -11.34
N ARG A 94 6.06 7.78 -11.08
CA ARG A 94 6.27 6.67 -12.03
C ARG A 94 5.36 5.47 -11.77
N VAL A 95 4.29 5.62 -10.99
CA VAL A 95 3.37 4.51 -10.63
C VAL A 95 2.86 3.73 -11.86
N GLY A 96 2.60 4.41 -12.98
CA GLY A 96 2.18 3.76 -14.22
C GLY A 96 3.23 2.84 -14.82
N GLU A 97 4.51 3.16 -14.68
CA GLU A 97 5.61 2.29 -15.13
C GLU A 97 5.69 1.04 -14.25
N TRP A 98 5.55 1.20 -12.94
CA TRP A 98 5.56 0.08 -11.99
C TRP A 98 4.37 -0.84 -12.19
N ALA A 99 3.20 -0.29 -12.52
CA ALA A 99 1.99 -1.08 -12.82
C ALA A 99 2.19 -1.97 -14.07
N LEU A 100 2.99 -1.53 -15.04
CA LEU A 100 3.26 -2.29 -16.28
C LEU A 100 4.41 -3.29 -16.16
N LEU A 101 5.11 -3.33 -15.01
CA LEU A 101 6.18 -4.28 -14.76
C LEU A 101 5.67 -5.71 -14.54
N ALA A 102 4.49 -5.87 -13.93
CA ALA A 102 3.94 -7.20 -13.66
C ALA A 102 3.69 -7.97 -14.97
N PRO A 103 3.97 -9.29 -15.00
CA PRO A 103 3.67 -10.12 -16.16
C PRO A 103 2.19 -9.99 -16.59
N PRO A 104 1.88 -9.93 -17.90
CA PRO A 104 0.52 -9.64 -18.37
C PRO A 104 -0.59 -10.52 -17.80
N TYR A 105 -0.28 -11.78 -17.49
CA TYR A 105 -1.23 -12.74 -16.91
C TYR A 105 -1.64 -12.42 -15.47
N VAL A 106 -0.82 -11.70 -14.71
CA VAL A 106 -1.06 -11.38 -13.29
C VAL A 106 -1.17 -9.88 -13.02
N ALA A 107 -0.78 -9.04 -13.98
CA ALA A 107 -0.86 -7.59 -13.87
C ALA A 107 -2.26 -7.07 -13.48
N PRO A 108 -3.38 -7.58 -14.04
CA PRO A 108 -4.72 -7.14 -13.63
C PRO A 108 -4.99 -7.31 -12.13
N ARG A 109 -4.42 -8.36 -11.50
CA ARG A 109 -4.57 -8.58 -10.06
C ARG A 109 -3.79 -7.56 -9.23
N VAL A 110 -2.60 -7.17 -9.70
CA VAL A 110 -1.80 -6.09 -9.08
C VAL A 110 -2.52 -4.75 -9.21
N TRP A 111 -3.11 -4.46 -10.37
CA TRP A 111 -3.88 -3.24 -10.61
C TRP A 111 -5.11 -3.17 -9.72
N GLU A 112 -5.90 -4.26 -9.65
CA GLU A 112 -7.08 -4.34 -8.80
C GLU A 112 -6.73 -4.13 -7.32
N ALA A 113 -5.69 -4.79 -6.81
CA ALA A 113 -5.25 -4.64 -5.43
C ALA A 113 -4.81 -3.21 -5.12
N THR A 114 -4.01 -2.61 -6.01
CA THR A 114 -3.53 -1.23 -5.86
C THR A 114 -4.68 -0.24 -5.94
N ALA A 115 -5.58 -0.38 -6.92
CA ALA A 115 -6.73 0.50 -7.09
C ALA A 115 -7.67 0.44 -5.88
N THR A 116 -7.93 -0.76 -5.37
CA THR A 116 -8.79 -0.96 -4.20
C THR A 116 -8.16 -0.39 -2.93
N MET A 117 -6.85 -0.54 -2.75
CA MET A 117 -6.16 0.07 -1.61
C MET A 117 -6.18 1.60 -1.73
N ALA A 118 -5.82 2.16 -2.89
CA ALA A 118 -5.83 3.59 -3.13
C ALA A 118 -7.20 4.22 -2.87
N ASP A 119 -8.28 3.58 -3.33
CA ASP A 119 -9.64 4.05 -3.08
C ASP A 119 -10.00 4.07 -1.59
N ARG A 120 -9.58 3.05 -0.83
CA ARG A 120 -9.79 3.02 0.63
C ARG A 120 -8.97 4.08 1.35
N MET A 121 -7.71 4.28 0.94
CA MET A 121 -6.86 5.34 1.48
C MET A 121 -7.50 6.73 1.22
N ALA A 122 -8.09 6.92 0.03
CA ALA A 122 -8.81 8.15 -0.29
C ALA A 122 -10.02 8.38 0.62
N GLN A 123 -10.82 7.32 0.86
CA GLN A 123 -11.96 7.39 1.80
C GLN A 123 -11.52 7.72 3.23
N TRP A 124 -10.36 7.22 3.67
CA TRP A 124 -9.80 7.57 4.98
C TRP A 124 -9.30 9.01 5.05
N ALA A 125 -8.65 9.48 3.98
CA ALA A 125 -8.25 10.88 3.86
C ALA A 125 -9.46 11.81 3.92
N ASP A 126 -10.52 11.55 3.16
CA ASP A 126 -11.77 12.33 3.16
C ASP A 126 -12.45 12.37 4.54
N ASN A 127 -12.36 11.27 5.29
CA ASN A 127 -12.88 11.18 6.66
C ASN A 127 -11.91 11.70 7.72
N GLY A 128 -10.76 12.27 7.33
CA GLY A 128 -9.79 12.87 8.24
C GLY A 128 -9.07 11.88 9.14
N TRP A 129 -8.91 10.62 8.73
CA TRP A 129 -8.23 9.56 9.48
C TRP A 129 -8.85 9.26 10.86
N VAL A 130 -10.14 9.54 11.04
CA VAL A 130 -10.79 9.40 12.34
C VAL A 130 -11.15 7.94 12.63
N ILE A 131 -10.39 7.31 13.53
CA ILE A 131 -10.69 5.99 14.10
C ILE A 131 -11.54 6.15 15.37
N ARG A 132 -12.78 5.61 15.39
CA ARG A 132 -13.69 5.73 16.55
C ARG A 132 -13.88 4.43 17.31
N THR A 133 -13.64 3.30 16.67
CA THR A 133 -13.91 1.96 17.21
C THR A 133 -12.82 1.00 16.77
N GLU A 134 -12.70 -0.14 17.46
CA GLU A 134 -11.86 -1.25 16.99
C GLU A 134 -12.25 -1.70 15.58
N ALA A 135 -13.54 -1.68 15.24
CA ALA A 135 -14.01 -1.98 13.89
C ALA A 135 -13.56 -0.96 12.83
N ASP A 136 -13.37 0.32 13.19
CA ASP A 136 -12.74 1.31 12.30
C ASP A 136 -11.26 0.97 12.09
N LEU A 137 -10.55 0.65 13.17
CA LEU A 137 -9.14 0.25 13.11
C LEU A 137 -8.96 -1.03 12.28
N ASP A 138 -9.87 -1.99 12.39
CA ASP A 138 -9.89 -3.18 11.56
C ASP A 138 -10.09 -2.86 10.07
N ARG A 139 -11.01 -1.94 9.76
CA ARG A 139 -11.22 -1.47 8.39
C ARG A 139 -9.99 -0.76 7.84
N TYR A 140 -9.36 0.09 8.65
CA TYR A 140 -8.15 0.82 8.26
C TYR A 140 -6.99 -0.13 8.00
N THR A 141 -6.63 -0.96 8.97
CA THR A 141 -5.51 -1.91 8.86
C THR A 141 -5.74 -2.95 7.77
N PHE A 142 -6.98 -3.39 7.54
CA PHE A 142 -7.31 -4.22 6.38
C PHE A 142 -7.11 -3.46 5.07
N GLY A 143 -7.54 -2.21 5.01
CA GLY A 143 -7.42 -1.32 3.86
C GLY A 143 -5.98 -1.19 3.39
N VAL A 144 -5.07 -0.84 4.30
CA VAL A 144 -3.68 -0.43 3.98
C VAL A 144 -2.64 -1.54 4.15
N ALA A 145 -2.95 -2.65 4.83
CA ALA A 145 -1.96 -3.72 5.04
C ALA A 145 -2.52 -5.15 4.90
N GLY A 146 -3.71 -5.43 5.44
CA GLY A 146 -4.32 -6.76 5.35
C GLY A 146 -4.59 -7.20 3.90
N SER A 147 -4.98 -6.25 3.04
CA SER A 147 -5.19 -6.47 1.60
C SER A 147 -3.90 -6.85 0.85
N VAL A 148 -2.73 -6.41 1.32
CA VAL A 148 -1.42 -6.79 0.75
C VAL A 148 -1.17 -8.28 0.94
N GLY A 149 -1.54 -8.83 2.11
CA GLY A 149 -1.46 -10.26 2.37
C GLY A 149 -2.27 -11.06 1.33
N LEU A 150 -3.46 -10.59 0.98
CA LEU A 150 -4.30 -11.22 -0.05
C LEU A 150 -3.67 -11.13 -1.44
N LEU A 151 -3.09 -9.99 -1.81
CA LEU A 151 -2.37 -9.86 -3.08
C LEU A 151 -1.21 -10.88 -3.14
N LEU A 152 -0.38 -10.95 -2.11
CA LEU A 152 0.73 -11.89 -2.06
C LEU A 152 0.24 -13.35 -2.14
N SER A 153 -0.84 -13.69 -1.41
CA SER A 153 -1.50 -15.00 -1.52
C SER A 153 -1.86 -15.37 -2.97
N ASP A 154 -2.41 -14.41 -3.72
CA ASP A 154 -2.80 -14.61 -5.11
C ASP A 154 -1.57 -14.74 -6.03
N LEU A 155 -0.50 -13.98 -5.79
CA LEU A 155 0.76 -14.09 -6.55
C LEU A 155 1.45 -15.44 -6.33
N TRP A 156 1.47 -15.94 -5.09
CA TRP A 156 2.04 -17.28 -4.80
C TRP A 156 1.22 -18.38 -5.48
N ALA A 157 -0.12 -18.30 -5.41
CA ALA A 157 -1.00 -19.24 -6.06
C ALA A 157 -0.83 -19.23 -7.59
N TRP A 158 -0.74 -18.05 -8.20
CA TRP A 158 -0.46 -17.90 -9.63
C TRP A 158 0.87 -18.52 -10.04
N TYR A 159 1.93 -18.27 -9.28
CA TYR A 159 3.28 -18.66 -9.68
C TYR A 159 3.56 -20.16 -9.56
N ASN A 160 3.15 -20.79 -8.45
CA ASN A 160 3.45 -22.21 -8.19
C ASN A 160 2.31 -23.00 -7.52
N GLY A 161 1.09 -22.45 -7.48
CA GLY A 161 -0.07 -23.11 -6.90
C GLY A 161 -0.13 -23.08 -5.36
N THR A 162 0.79 -22.38 -4.67
CA THR A 162 0.79 -22.29 -3.20
C THR A 162 -0.52 -21.72 -2.67
N GLN A 163 -1.25 -22.53 -1.90
CA GLN A 163 -2.48 -22.11 -1.22
C GLN A 163 -2.14 -21.65 0.20
N SER A 164 -2.10 -20.33 0.40
CA SER A 164 -1.94 -19.74 1.72
C SER A 164 -3.29 -19.54 2.41
N ASN A 165 -3.31 -19.62 3.74
CA ASN A 165 -4.51 -19.33 4.50
C ASN A 165 -4.77 -17.81 4.44
N ARG A 166 -5.83 -17.40 3.73
CA ARG A 166 -6.18 -15.98 3.52
C ARG A 166 -6.51 -15.25 4.81
N PHE A 167 -7.10 -15.94 5.79
CA PHE A 167 -7.34 -15.36 7.12
C PHE A 167 -6.02 -15.03 7.81
N HIS A 168 -5.03 -15.91 7.67
CA HIS A 168 -3.70 -15.62 8.18
C HIS A 168 -2.98 -14.53 7.37
N ALA A 169 -3.16 -14.48 6.05
CA ALA A 169 -2.56 -13.42 5.25
C ALA A 169 -3.04 -12.02 5.68
N VAL A 170 -4.35 -11.88 5.94
CA VAL A 170 -4.95 -10.64 6.46
C VAL A 170 -4.42 -10.33 7.87
N GLY A 171 -4.41 -11.32 8.77
CA GLY A 171 -3.90 -11.13 10.13
C GLY A 171 -2.42 -10.71 10.13
N PHE A 172 -1.59 -11.30 9.28
CA PHE A 172 -0.19 -10.90 9.17
C PHE A 172 -0.04 -9.43 8.79
N GLY A 173 -0.79 -8.96 7.77
CA GLY A 173 -0.79 -7.55 7.38
C GLY A 173 -1.28 -6.63 8.50
N ARG A 174 -2.38 -6.98 9.18
CA ARG A 174 -2.91 -6.24 10.33
C ARG A 174 -1.88 -6.12 11.46
N GLY A 175 -1.22 -7.21 11.82
CA GLY A 175 -0.20 -7.22 12.86
C GLY A 175 0.98 -6.30 12.53
N LEU A 176 1.46 -6.33 11.28
CA LEU A 176 2.51 -5.42 10.82
C LEU A 176 2.07 -3.95 10.90
N GLN A 177 0.83 -3.64 10.49
CA GLN A 177 0.32 -2.27 10.55
C GLN A 177 0.13 -1.79 11.99
N ALA A 178 -0.37 -2.64 12.88
CA ALA A 178 -0.50 -2.31 14.31
C ALA A 178 0.87 -1.99 14.94
N VAL A 179 1.92 -2.75 14.59
CA VAL A 179 3.29 -2.45 15.05
C VAL A 179 3.80 -1.12 14.47
N ASN A 180 3.49 -0.80 13.21
CA ASN A 180 3.85 0.49 12.63
C ASN A 180 3.13 1.66 13.34
N ILE A 181 1.83 1.52 13.61
CA ILE A 181 1.04 2.52 14.36
C ILE A 181 1.63 2.72 15.76
N LEU A 182 1.95 1.65 16.48
CA LEU A 182 2.61 1.73 17.79
C LEU A 182 3.94 2.49 17.72
N ARG A 183 4.78 2.14 16.73
CA ARG A 183 6.11 2.74 16.57
C ARG A 183 6.04 4.23 16.23
N ASN A 184 5.10 4.61 15.36
CA ASN A 184 4.98 5.96 14.80
C ASN A 184 4.00 6.87 15.60
N HIS A 185 3.40 6.35 16.67
CA HIS A 185 2.36 7.07 17.41
C HIS A 185 2.77 8.50 17.83
N PRO A 186 3.99 8.76 18.35
CA PRO A 186 4.41 10.12 18.69
C PRO A 186 4.42 11.06 17.47
N GLU A 187 4.92 10.60 16.32
CA GLU A 187 4.95 11.37 15.09
C GLU A 187 3.54 11.59 14.51
N ASP A 188 2.68 10.57 14.57
CA ASP A 188 1.29 10.62 14.11
C ASP A 188 0.47 11.64 14.90
N VAL A 189 0.58 11.63 16.22
CA VAL A 189 -0.06 12.62 17.09
C VAL A 189 0.48 14.02 16.82
N ALA A 190 1.79 14.16 16.59
CA ALA A 190 2.39 15.47 16.28
C ALA A 190 1.89 16.06 14.95
N ARG A 191 1.49 15.23 13.98
CA ARG A 191 0.85 15.65 12.72
C ARG A 191 -0.69 15.70 12.79
N GLY A 192 -1.27 15.46 13.97
CA GLY A 192 -2.72 15.55 14.21
C GLY A 192 -3.53 14.33 13.75
N VAL A 193 -2.87 13.17 13.59
CA VAL A 193 -3.51 11.89 13.25
C VAL A 193 -3.56 11.01 14.48
N GLU A 194 -4.72 10.42 14.77
CA GLU A 194 -4.89 9.49 15.89
C GLU A 194 -5.51 8.18 15.39
N PHE A 195 -4.72 7.11 15.41
CA PHE A 195 -5.15 5.78 15.00
C PHE A 195 -5.68 4.96 16.17
N PHE A 196 -5.47 5.40 17.41
CA PHE A 196 -6.01 4.72 18.59
C PHE A 196 -7.50 5.04 18.72
N PRO A 197 -8.37 4.02 18.85
CA PRO A 197 -9.76 4.25 19.24
C PRO A 197 -9.82 5.06 20.56
N PRO A 198 -10.82 5.93 20.74
CA PRO A 198 -10.95 6.74 21.95
C PRO A 198 -10.92 5.90 23.23
N GLY A 199 -10.02 6.28 24.14
CA GLY A 199 -9.83 5.60 25.43
C GLY A 199 -8.85 4.43 25.40
N TRP A 200 -8.36 4.02 24.23
CA TRP A 200 -7.28 3.03 24.12
C TRP A 200 -5.95 3.60 24.60
N ARG A 201 -5.13 2.72 25.18
CA ARG A 201 -3.75 2.95 25.54
C ARG A 201 -2.83 2.05 24.73
N GLU A 202 -1.52 2.24 24.88
CA GLU A 202 -0.52 1.36 24.26
C GLU A 202 -0.79 -0.12 24.56
N GLU A 203 -1.24 -0.46 25.78
CA GLU A 203 -1.54 -1.86 26.14
C GLU A 203 -2.68 -2.46 25.29
N ASP A 204 -3.70 -1.67 24.97
CA ASP A 204 -4.82 -2.10 24.12
C ASP A 204 -4.35 -2.31 22.68
N MET A 205 -3.54 -1.40 22.16
CA MET A 205 -2.96 -1.52 20.82
C MET A 205 -1.95 -2.69 20.72
N HIS A 206 -1.20 -2.97 21.78
CA HIS A 206 -0.37 -4.18 21.89
C HIS A 206 -1.22 -5.46 21.89
N ALA A 207 -2.32 -5.49 22.65
CA ALA A 207 -3.24 -6.62 22.68
C ALA A 207 -3.89 -6.86 21.31
N TYR A 208 -4.24 -5.77 20.60
CA TYR A 208 -4.72 -5.79 19.23
C TYR A 208 -3.68 -6.37 18.27
N ALA A 209 -2.43 -5.89 18.33
CA ALA A 209 -1.32 -6.37 17.50
C ALA A 209 -1.00 -7.87 17.70
N LEU A 210 -1.20 -8.39 18.91
CA LEU A 210 -1.03 -9.82 19.26
C LEU A 210 -2.24 -10.70 18.92
N SER A 211 -3.37 -10.08 18.60
CA SER A 211 -4.62 -10.75 18.26
C SER A 211 -5.05 -10.53 16.80
N PRO A 212 -4.16 -10.51 15.80
CA PRO A 212 -4.54 -10.06 14.46
C PRO A 212 -5.48 -11.06 13.76
N TRP A 213 -5.57 -12.28 14.28
CA TRP A 213 -6.46 -13.36 13.85
C TRP A 213 -7.84 -13.33 14.53
N ARG A 214 -8.23 -12.24 15.19
CA ARG A 214 -9.60 -12.09 15.70
C ARG A 214 -10.52 -11.57 14.59
N ARG A 215 -11.75 -12.10 14.60
CA ARG A 215 -12.78 -11.88 13.57
C ARG A 215 -13.42 -10.52 13.69
#